data_AF-A0A957KL51-F1
#
_entry.id   AF-A0A957KL51-F1
#
_cell.length_a   1.000
_cell.length_b   1.000
_cell.length_c   1.000
_cell.angle_alpha   90.00
_cell.angle_beta   90.00
_cell.angle_gamma   90.00
#
_symmetry.space_group_name_H-M   'P 1'
#
loop_
_entity.id
_entity.type
_entity.pdbx_description
1 polymer ?
#
loop_
_entity_poly.entity_id
_entity_poly.type
_entity_poly.pdbx_seq_one_letter_code
_entity_poly.pdbx_strand_id
1 'polypeptide(L)' 'AAVGASPRGSLALLKLTRAHAAIQGRRFVLPDDVKHFAEPALAHRLILEPDLWMRQNAAQDIISQLVNTVPVPVISN' A
#
# COMPACT_ATOMS: atom_id res chain seq x y z
N ALA A 1 13.22 -13.30 11.64
CA ALA A 1 12.21 -12.27 11.99
C ALA A 1 11.49 -11.89 10.70
N ALA A 2 10.16 -11.92 10.67
CA ALA A 2 9.42 -11.51 9.48
C ALA A 2 9.62 -10.00 9.25
N VAL A 3 10.19 -9.62 8.10
CA VAL A 3 10.42 -8.22 7.73
C VAL A 3 9.30 -7.77 6.81
N GLY A 4 8.45 -6.86 7.29
CA GLY A 4 7.44 -6.20 6.46
C GLY A 4 7.94 -4.85 5.92
N ALA A 5 7.02 -3.98 5.47
CA ALA A 5 7.36 -2.68 4.88
C ALA A 5 8.00 -1.63 5.83
N SER A 6 8.17 -1.97 7.13
CA SER A 6 8.60 -1.11 8.24
C SER A 6 7.62 0.02 8.61
N PRO A 7 7.76 0.64 9.80
CA PRO A 7 6.97 1.83 10.18
C PRO A 7 7.11 3.01 9.20
N ARG A 8 8.21 3.07 8.43
CA ARG A 8 8.40 4.09 7.40
C ARG A 8 7.49 3.87 6.20
N GLY A 9 7.10 2.63 5.90
CA GLY A 9 6.17 2.31 4.82
C GLY A 9 4.75 2.82 5.10
N SER A 10 4.24 2.60 6.31
CA SER A 10 2.93 3.12 6.72
C SER A 10 2.90 4.66 6.76
N LEU A 11 3.99 5.30 7.22
CA LEU A 11 4.10 6.76 7.19
C LEU A 11 4.11 7.32 5.75
N ALA A 12 4.80 6.65 4.82
CA ALA A 12 4.80 7.05 3.42
C ALA A 12 3.37 6.98 2.83
N LEU A 13 2.64 5.91 3.08
CA LEU A 13 1.24 5.77 2.66
C LEU A 13 0.35 6.87 3.23
N LEU A 14 0.46 7.16 4.53
CA LEU A 14 -0.33 8.22 5.16
C LEU A 14 -0.06 9.59 4.53
N LYS A 15 1.21 9.91 4.24
CA LYS A 15 1.58 11.18 3.63
C LYS A 15 1.05 11.30 2.20
N LEU A 16 1.25 10.27 1.37
CA LEU A 16 0.81 10.25 -0.02
C LEU A 16 -0.71 10.38 -0.13
N THR A 17 -1.45 9.59 0.65
CA THR A 17 -2.91 9.60 0.62
C THR A 17 -3.50 10.92 1.11
N ARG A 18 -2.95 11.54 2.16
CA ARG A 18 -3.36 12.86 2.62
C ARG A 18 -3.05 13.96 1.61
N ALA A 19 -1.86 13.94 1.02
CA ALA A 19 -1.48 14.90 -0.01
C ALA A 19 -2.40 14.77 -1.23
N HIS A 20 -2.69 13.55 -1.67
CA HIS A 20 -3.61 13.30 -2.77
C HIS A 20 -5.03 13.78 -2.46
N ALA A 21 -5.57 13.45 -1.29
CA ALA A 21 -6.87 13.95 -0.87
C ALA A 21 -6.93 15.49 -0.88
N ALA A 22 -5.89 16.16 -0.38
CA ALA A 22 -5.80 17.62 -0.38
C ALA A 22 -5.73 18.20 -1.80
N ILE A 23 -4.93 17.61 -2.70
CA ILE A 23 -4.83 18.01 -4.11
C ILE A 23 -6.20 17.87 -4.80
N GLN A 24 -6.96 16.84 -4.45
CA GLN A 24 -8.32 16.59 -4.96
C GLN A 24 -9.40 17.45 -4.26
N GLY A 25 -9.02 18.43 -3.42
CA GLY A 25 -9.95 19.30 -2.71
C GLY A 25 -10.76 18.61 -1.59
N ARG A 26 -10.38 17.39 -1.20
CA ARG A 26 -11.07 16.61 -0.15
C ARG A 26 -10.42 16.84 1.21
N ARG A 27 -11.26 16.86 2.25
CA ARG A 27 -10.81 17.03 3.65
C ARG A 27 -10.44 15.72 4.34
N PHE A 28 -10.66 14.59 3.68
CA PHE A 28 -10.42 13.26 4.22
C PHE A 28 -9.95 12.29 3.13
N VAL A 29 -9.23 11.26 3.58
CA VAL A 29 -8.72 10.17 2.76
C VAL A 29 -9.83 9.16 2.51
N LEU A 30 -9.94 8.69 1.27
CA LEU A 30 -10.80 7.57 0.87
C LEU A 30 -10.00 6.26 0.88
N PRO A 31 -10.66 5.10 1.06
CA PRO A 31 -10.01 3.81 0.90
C PRO A 31 -9.29 3.65 -0.44
N ASP A 32 -9.86 4.19 -1.52
CA ASP A 32 -9.27 4.12 -2.85
C ASP A 32 -7.97 4.93 -2.98
N ASP A 33 -7.78 5.99 -2.19
CA ASP A 33 -6.48 6.67 -2.13
C ASP A 33 -5.41 5.71 -1.59
N VAL A 34 -5.74 4.95 -0.53
CA VAL A 34 -4.82 3.98 0.07
C VAL A 34 -4.46 2.90 -0.95
N LYS A 35 -5.46 2.37 -1.68
CA LYS A 35 -5.25 1.37 -2.72
C LYS A 35 -4.36 1.91 -3.85
N HIS A 36 -4.61 3.15 -4.28
CA HIS A 36 -3.85 3.79 -5.35
C HIS A 36 -2.36 3.95 -5.02
N PHE A 37 -2.01 4.26 -3.77
CA PHE A 37 -0.61 4.45 -3.37
C PHE A 37 0.05 3.22 -2.75
N ALA A 38 -0.67 2.13 -2.50
CA ALA A 38 -0.15 0.92 -1.87
C ALA A 38 1.08 0.35 -2.62
N GLU A 39 0.94 0.08 -3.91
CA GLU A 39 2.03 -0.45 -4.74
C GLU A 39 3.24 0.51 -4.79
N PRO A 40 3.12 1.77 -5.24
CA PRO A 40 4.28 2.65 -5.37
C PRO A 40 4.94 2.98 -4.02
N ALA A 41 4.21 2.96 -2.91
CA ALA A 41 4.78 3.21 -1.58
C ALA A 41 5.47 1.99 -0.97
N LEU A 42 5.02 0.75 -1.28
CA LEU A 42 5.43 -0.45 -0.55
C LEU A 42 6.26 -1.45 -1.37
N ALA A 43 6.07 -1.53 -2.69
CA ALA A 43 6.67 -2.60 -3.50
C ALA A 43 8.20 -2.63 -3.40
N HIS A 44 8.85 -1.47 -3.48
CA HIS A 44 10.30 -1.32 -3.36
C HIS A 44 10.84 -1.54 -1.93
N ARG A 45 9.97 -1.86 -0.96
CA ARG A 45 10.33 -2.08 0.44
C ARG A 45 10.24 -3.56 0.84
N LEU A 46 9.82 -4.43 -0.09
CA LEU A 46 9.72 -5.86 0.15
C LEU A 46 11.09 -6.52 -0.05
N ILE A 47 11.45 -7.39 0.88
CA ILE A 47 12.52 -8.37 0.70
C ILE A 47 11.84 -9.64 0.20
N LEU A 48 12.13 -10.01 -1.04
CA LEU A 48 11.56 -11.20 -1.65
C LEU A 48 12.42 -12.43 -1.34
N GLU A 49 11.77 -13.56 -1.14
CA GLU A 49 12.44 -14.86 -1.10
C GLU A 49 13.14 -15.14 -2.44
N PRO A 50 14.28 -15.89 -2.44
CA PRO A 50 15.07 -16.15 -3.64
C PRO A 50 14.27 -16.68 -4.83
N ASP A 51 13.29 -17.55 -4.57
CA ASP A 51 12.44 -18.16 -5.61
C ASP A 51 11.62 -17.13 -6.40
N LEU A 52 11.42 -15.92 -5.87
CA LEU A 52 10.64 -14.85 -6.50
C LEU A 52 11.49 -13.85 -7.28
N TRP A 53 12.82 -13.89 -7.22
CA TRP A 53 13.69 -12.88 -7.85
C TRP A 53 13.61 -12.87 -9.37
N MET A 54 13.40 -14.04 -9.98
CA MET A 54 13.30 -14.17 -11.44
C MET A 54 11.94 -13.72 -11.99
N ARG A 55 10.94 -13.57 -11.13
CA ARG A 55 9.59 -13.16 -11.54
C ARG A 55 9.55 -11.65 -11.66
N GLN A 56 9.28 -11.17 -12.87
CA GLN A 56 9.04 -9.75 -13.10
C GLN A 56 7.85 -9.27 -12.27
N ASN A 57 8.00 -8.09 -11.67
CA ASN A 57 6.97 -7.41 -10.89
C ASN A 57 6.44 -8.20 -9.67
N ALA A 58 7.19 -9.18 -9.16
CA ALA A 58 6.74 -10.01 -8.04
C ALA A 58 6.31 -9.19 -6.81
N ALA A 59 7.06 -8.13 -6.47
CA ALA A 59 6.72 -7.26 -5.35
C ALA A 59 5.41 -6.48 -5.59
N GLN A 60 5.22 -5.94 -6.79
CA GLN A 60 4.03 -5.20 -7.20
C GLN A 60 2.80 -6.11 -7.18
N ASP A 61 2.92 -7.31 -7.76
CA ASP A 61 1.88 -8.34 -7.78
C ASP A 61 1.43 -8.70 -6.36
N ILE A 62 2.39 -8.95 -5.46
CA ILE A 62 2.11 -9.28 -4.05
C ILE A 62 1.35 -8.15 -3.36
N ILE A 63 1.79 -6.89 -3.51
CA ILE A 63 1.09 -5.75 -2.90
C ILE A 63 -0.32 -5.60 -3.48
N SER A 64 -0.48 -5.68 -4.80
CA SER A 64 -1.78 -5.57 -5.46
C SER A 64 -2.75 -6.66 -4.98
N GLN A 65 -2.29 -7.91 -4.89
CA GLN A 65 -3.08 -9.01 -4.35
C GLN A 65 -3.48 -8.77 -2.90
N LEU A 66 -2.53 -8.40 -2.04
CA LEU A 66 -2.80 -8.15 -0.62
C LEU A 66 -3.83 -7.05 -0.41
N VAL A 67 -3.70 -5.92 -1.13
CA VAL A 67 -4.63 -4.79 -1.05
C VAL A 67 -6.06 -5.19 -1.40
N ASN A 68 -6.24 -6.13 -2.33
CA ASN A 68 -7.55 -6.65 -2.71
C ASN A 68 -8.15 -7.62 -1.67
N THR A 69 -7.34 -8.18 -0.77
CA THR A 69 -7.82 -9.07 0.30
C THR A 69 -8.21 -8.35 1.58
N VAL A 70 -7.76 -7.10 1.77
CA VAL A 70 -8.06 -6.33 2.98
C VAL A 70 -9.46 -5.70 2.86
N PRO A 71 -10.41 -6.03 3.76
CA PRO A 71 -11.74 -5.45 3.71
C PRO A 71 -11.69 -3.96 4.02
N VAL A 72 -12.49 -3.18 3.30
CA VAL A 72 -12.68 -1.75 3.59
C VAL A 72 -13.47 -1.62 4.89
N PRO A 73 -13.03 -0.81 5.86
CA PRO A 73 -13.80 -0.57 7.07
C PRO A 73 -15.15 0.05 6.72
N VAL A 74 -16.23 -0.66 7.02
CA VAL A 74 -17.59 -0.14 7.01
C VAL A 74 -17.97 0.26 8.42
N ILE A 75 -18.47 1.48 8.60
CA ILE A 75 -18.99 1.91 9.89
C ILE A 75 -20.27 1.10 10.11
N SER A 76 -20.22 0.16 11.05
CA SER A 76 -21.40 -0.58 11.49
C SER A 76 -22.10 0.29 12.54
N ASN A 77 -23.34 0.69 12.25
CA ASN A 77 -24.20 1.38 13.22
C ASN A 77 -24.72 0.42 14.28
#